data_AF-A0A2V1BCA5-F1
#
_entry.id   AF-A0A2V1BCA5-F1
#
_cell.length_a   1.000
_cell.length_b   1.000
_cell.length_c   1.000
_cell.angle_alpha   90.00
_cell.angle_beta   90.00
_cell.angle_gamma   90.00
#
_symmetry.space_group_name_H-M   'P 1'
#
loop_
_entity.id
_entity.type
_entity.pdbx_description
1 polymer ?
#
loop_
_entity_poly.entity_id
_entity_poly.type
_entity_poly.pdbx_seq_one_letter_code
_entity_poly.pdbx_strand_id
1 'polypeptide(L)'
;MASIVAKYILKESGNNSFGLEDPYFEQVPATRLHRRAFSTKAHRKAVPPGLSEHDGKILTKVKCRAHKLDMSLFRCLGIRFGWSSVIGIIPGVGDVIDAFMAFIVLHTCCQIEGGLPLDVQLKMWINILFDFVVGLTPFVGDIIDAVFRANTNNAILLEKHLRQKGAKALEAQGRQAPAIDPSDPDKYDRILREGEVQTR
;
A
#
# COMPACT_ATOMS: atom_id res chain seq x y z
N MET A 1 22.79 16.34 -2.67
CA MET A 1 21.67 15.89 -1.80
C MET A 1 20.58 15.17 -2.59
N ALA A 2 20.00 15.77 -3.64
CA ALA A 2 18.97 15.13 -4.48
C ALA A 2 19.38 13.76 -5.06
N SER A 3 20.64 13.61 -5.50
CA SER A 3 21.15 12.34 -6.05
C SER A 3 21.27 11.21 -5.01
N ILE A 4 21.38 11.53 -3.73
CA ILE A 4 21.48 10.53 -2.64
C ILE A 4 20.07 10.05 -2.28
N VAL A 5 19.13 10.97 -2.12
CA VAL A 5 17.71 10.66 -1.87
C VAL A 5 17.13 9.86 -3.04
N ALA A 6 17.40 10.28 -4.28
CA ALA A 6 17.00 9.54 -5.47
C ALA A 6 17.58 8.12 -5.50
N LYS A 7 18.89 7.94 -5.23
CA LYS A 7 19.52 6.61 -5.13
C LYS A 7 18.95 5.77 -3.99
N TYR A 8 18.53 6.38 -2.88
CA TYR A 8 17.93 5.67 -1.75
C TYR A 8 16.53 5.17 -2.08
N ILE A 9 15.70 6.02 -2.70
CA ILE A 9 14.36 5.67 -3.20
C ILE A 9 14.46 4.58 -4.28
N LEU A 10 15.40 4.72 -5.22
CA LEU A 10 15.61 3.80 -6.34
C LEU A 10 16.25 2.46 -5.89
N LYS A 11 16.84 2.39 -4.69
CA LYS A 11 17.30 1.14 -4.09
C LYS A 11 16.19 0.39 -3.36
N GLU A 12 15.26 1.12 -2.73
CA GLU A 12 14.10 0.54 -2.06
C GLU A 12 12.99 0.11 -3.05
N SER A 13 12.99 0.73 -4.24
CA SER A 13 12.22 0.42 -5.45
C SER A 13 12.24 -1.04 -5.93
N GLY A 14 13.40 -1.71 -5.86
CA GLY A 14 13.67 -2.90 -6.69
C GLY A 14 12.78 -4.12 -6.41
N ASN A 15 12.02 -4.11 -5.30
CA ASN A 15 11.14 -5.19 -4.87
C ASN A 15 9.72 -4.74 -4.50
N ASN A 16 9.42 -3.44 -4.62
CA ASN A 16 8.10 -2.90 -4.28
C ASN A 16 7.34 -2.61 -5.58
N SER A 17 6.13 -3.15 -5.70
CA SER A 17 5.15 -2.71 -6.70
C SER A 17 4.68 -1.30 -6.33
N PHE A 18 5.54 -0.30 -6.56
CA PHE A 18 5.32 1.12 -6.28
C PHE A 18 3.88 1.54 -6.55
N GLY A 19 3.04 1.65 -5.53
CA GLY A 19 1.64 2.11 -5.64
C GLY A 19 0.70 1.34 -6.58
N LEU A 20 1.17 0.33 -7.33
CA LEU A 20 0.40 -0.36 -8.37
C LEU A 20 -0.57 -1.39 -7.79
N GLU A 21 -0.26 -1.90 -6.60
CA GLU A 21 -1.10 -2.85 -5.88
C GLU A 21 -2.20 -2.15 -5.09
N ASP A 22 -3.40 -2.72 -5.11
CA ASP A 22 -4.51 -2.20 -4.31
C ASP A 22 -4.22 -2.45 -2.81
N PRO A 23 -4.19 -1.39 -1.97
CA PRO A 23 -3.90 -1.53 -0.56
C PRO A 23 -5.07 -2.15 0.21
N TYR A 24 -6.30 -2.04 -0.29
CA TYR A 24 -7.52 -2.44 0.41
C TYR A 24 -8.07 -3.79 -0.10
N PHE A 25 -8.00 -4.03 -1.39
CA PHE A 25 -8.46 -5.28 -2.01
C PHE A 25 -7.30 -6.18 -2.45
N GLU A 26 -7.59 -7.48 -2.45
CA GLU A 26 -6.73 -8.54 -2.93
C GLU A 26 -7.52 -9.39 -3.93
N GLN A 27 -6.85 -9.88 -4.98
CA GLN A 27 -7.47 -10.75 -5.96
C GLN A 27 -7.25 -12.21 -5.56
N VAL A 28 -8.30 -12.87 -5.11
CA VAL A 28 -8.28 -14.28 -4.74
C VAL A 28 -8.88 -15.12 -5.87
N PRO A 29 -8.29 -16.25 -6.28
CA PRO A 29 -8.94 -17.14 -7.26
C PRO A 29 -10.29 -17.61 -6.73
N ALA A 30 -11.34 -17.44 -7.54
CA ALA A 30 -12.73 -17.75 -7.19
C ALA A 30 -12.98 -19.25 -6.90
N THR A 31 -12.04 -20.11 -7.28
CA THR A 31 -12.10 -21.56 -7.09
C THR A 31 -10.71 -22.04 -6.68
N ARG A 32 -10.57 -22.51 -5.44
CA ARG A 32 -9.34 -23.12 -4.89
C ARG A 32 -9.38 -24.65 -4.93
N LEU A 33 -10.07 -25.23 -5.92
CA LEU A 33 -10.36 -26.66 -5.99
C LEU A 33 -9.83 -27.26 -7.29
N HIS A 34 -8.66 -27.93 -7.27
CA HIS A 34 -8.04 -28.84 -8.26
C HIS A 34 -8.09 -28.47 -9.77
N ARG A 35 -8.73 -27.38 -10.16
CA ARG A 35 -9.00 -26.93 -11.52
C ARG A 35 -8.45 -25.52 -11.63
N ARG A 36 -7.72 -25.23 -12.71
CA ARG A 36 -7.22 -23.88 -13.04
C ARG A 36 -8.33 -22.85 -12.79
N ALA A 37 -8.09 -21.93 -11.85
CA ALA A 37 -9.03 -20.86 -11.56
C ALA A 37 -9.17 -19.97 -12.79
N PHE A 38 -10.36 -19.89 -13.36
CA PHE A 38 -10.64 -19.10 -14.57
C PHE A 38 -11.07 -17.66 -14.25
N SER A 39 -11.34 -17.36 -12.97
CA SER A 39 -11.82 -16.06 -12.52
C SER A 39 -11.24 -15.71 -11.15
N THR A 40 -10.85 -14.45 -10.98
CA THR A 40 -10.44 -13.86 -9.71
C THR A 40 -11.60 -13.08 -9.10
N LYS A 41 -11.74 -13.14 -7.78
CA LYS A 41 -12.68 -12.33 -7.00
C LYS A 41 -11.89 -11.38 -6.11
N ALA A 42 -12.31 -10.12 -6.07
CA ALA A 42 -11.75 -9.15 -5.14
C ALA A 42 -12.25 -9.46 -3.72
N HIS A 43 -11.33 -9.64 -2.78
CA HIS A 43 -11.59 -9.81 -1.36
C HIS A 43 -10.89 -8.70 -0.58
N ARG A 44 -11.43 -8.30 0.57
CA ARG A 44 -10.74 -7.32 1.43
C ARG A 44 -9.50 -7.96 2.05
N LYS A 45 -8.37 -7.26 2.04
CA LYS A 45 -7.14 -7.74 2.69
C LYS A 45 -7.38 -7.91 4.18
N ALA A 46 -6.90 -9.02 4.74
CA ALA A 46 -6.93 -9.27 6.18
C ALA A 46 -6.00 -8.31 6.92
N VAL A 47 -6.21 -8.18 8.24
CA VAL A 47 -5.29 -7.44 9.13
C VAL A 47 -4.16 -8.40 9.55
N PRO A 48 -2.90 -7.94 9.61
CA PRO A 48 -1.79 -8.78 10.05
C PRO A 48 -2.00 -9.35 11.45
N PRO A 49 -1.61 -10.62 11.68
CA PRO A 49 -1.77 -11.27 12.97
C PRO A 49 -0.87 -10.62 14.03
N GLY A 50 -1.30 -10.65 15.29
CA GLY A 50 -0.55 -10.11 16.42
C GLY A 50 -0.74 -8.62 16.69
N LEU A 51 -1.61 -7.95 15.94
CA LEU A 51 -1.91 -6.53 16.11
C LEU A 51 -2.98 -6.26 17.18
N SER A 52 -2.88 -5.09 17.81
CA SER A 52 -3.96 -4.51 18.61
C SER A 52 -5.18 -4.21 17.73
N GLU A 53 -6.40 -4.31 18.28
CA GLU A 53 -7.62 -3.96 17.54
C GLU A 53 -7.61 -2.50 17.05
N HIS A 54 -7.03 -1.61 17.84
CA HIS A 54 -6.92 -0.18 17.50
C HIS A 54 -6.06 0.03 16.25
N ASP A 55 -4.87 -0.57 16.23
CA ASP A 55 -3.95 -0.52 15.09
C ASP A 55 -4.57 -1.15 13.84
N GLY A 56 -5.30 -2.26 14.00
CA GLY A 56 -6.02 -2.91 12.90
C GLY A 56 -7.12 -2.02 12.31
N LYS A 57 -7.87 -1.30 13.16
CA LYS A 57 -8.88 -0.32 12.73
C LYS A 57 -8.24 0.87 11.99
N ILE A 58 -7.10 1.36 12.48
CA ILE A 58 -6.35 2.45 11.81
C ILE A 58 -5.85 1.99 10.45
N LEU A 59 -5.21 0.83 10.37
CA LEU A 59 -4.72 0.28 9.11
C LEU A 59 -5.85 0.15 8.08
N THR A 60 -7.00 -0.37 8.50
CA THR A 60 -8.18 -0.50 7.64
C THR A 60 -8.69 0.86 7.15
N LYS A 61 -8.72 1.88 8.03
CA LYS A 61 -9.11 3.26 7.66
C LYS A 61 -8.13 3.86 6.66
N VAL A 62 -6.83 3.71 6.89
CA VAL A 62 -5.77 4.21 6.00
C VAL A 62 -5.87 3.55 4.63
N LYS A 63 -5.95 2.21 4.56
CA LYS A 63 -6.13 1.46 3.31
C LYS A 63 -7.38 1.90 2.54
N CYS A 64 -8.50 2.07 3.23
CA CYS A 64 -9.75 2.53 2.63
C CYS A 64 -9.64 3.96 2.07
N ARG A 65 -8.99 4.88 2.80
CA ARG A 65 -8.76 6.26 2.33
C ARG A 65 -7.82 6.30 1.12
N ALA A 66 -6.70 5.58 1.18
CA ALA A 66 -5.77 5.47 0.06
C ALA A 66 -6.45 4.92 -1.20
N HIS A 67 -7.23 3.84 -1.08
CA HIS A 67 -8.00 3.29 -2.20
C HIS A 67 -8.98 4.31 -2.79
N LYS A 68 -9.68 5.07 -1.94
CA LYS A 68 -10.62 6.10 -2.39
C LYS A 68 -9.92 7.25 -3.12
N LEU A 69 -8.83 7.76 -2.57
CA LEU A 69 -8.09 8.88 -3.14
C LEU A 69 -7.44 8.49 -4.46
N ASP A 70 -6.82 7.30 -4.52
CA ASP A 70 -5.97 6.97 -5.66
C ASP A 70 -6.67 6.12 -6.73
N MET A 71 -7.65 5.27 -6.39
CA MET A 71 -8.10 4.16 -7.26
C MET A 71 -9.61 4.06 -7.54
N SER A 72 -10.45 4.86 -6.88
CA SER A 72 -11.90 4.57 -6.77
C SER A 72 -12.78 5.00 -7.95
N LEU A 73 -12.36 5.89 -8.84
CA LEU A 73 -13.29 6.56 -9.76
C LEU A 73 -13.40 5.89 -11.13
N PHE A 74 -12.33 5.86 -11.91
CA PHE A 74 -12.37 5.34 -13.28
C PHE A 74 -11.06 4.68 -13.68
N ARG A 75 -11.08 3.87 -14.74
CA ARG A 75 -9.88 3.24 -15.29
C ARG A 75 -9.58 3.85 -16.66
N CYS A 76 -8.38 4.39 -16.85
CA CYS A 76 -7.92 4.90 -18.15
C CYS A 76 -6.59 4.21 -18.52
N LEU A 77 -6.48 3.69 -19.74
CA LEU A 77 -5.28 3.02 -20.27
C LEU A 77 -4.69 1.91 -19.36
N GLY A 78 -5.54 1.18 -18.64
CA GLY A 78 -5.10 0.12 -17.71
C GLY A 78 -4.73 0.60 -16.29
N ILE A 79 -4.74 1.90 -16.06
CA ILE A 79 -4.41 2.56 -14.79
C ILE A 79 -5.71 3.01 -14.11
N ARG A 80 -5.82 2.84 -12.78
CA ARG A 80 -6.99 3.29 -11.99
C ARG A 80 -6.78 4.73 -11.52
N PHE A 81 -7.77 5.59 -11.67
CA PHE A 81 -7.71 6.97 -11.20
C PHE A 81 -8.78 7.17 -10.11
N GLY A 82 -8.45 7.94 -9.09
CA GLY A 82 -9.31 8.22 -7.94
C GLY A 82 -9.63 9.69 -7.81
N TRP A 83 -10.11 10.10 -6.63
CA TRP A 83 -10.47 11.50 -6.36
C TRP A 83 -9.31 12.48 -6.57
N SER A 84 -8.08 12.06 -6.32
CA SER A 84 -6.87 12.87 -6.56
C SER A 84 -6.78 13.34 -8.01
N SER A 85 -7.15 12.50 -8.96
CA SER A 85 -7.09 12.81 -10.40
C SER A 85 -8.16 13.80 -10.86
N VAL A 86 -9.29 13.87 -10.15
CA VAL A 86 -10.33 14.88 -10.42
C VAL A 86 -9.93 16.22 -9.82
N ILE A 87 -9.32 16.18 -8.63
CA ILE A 87 -8.83 17.36 -7.92
C ILE A 87 -7.68 18.01 -8.71
N GLY A 88 -6.77 17.21 -9.28
CA GLY A 88 -5.62 17.65 -10.08
C GLY A 88 -5.95 18.30 -11.44
N ILE A 89 -7.22 18.37 -11.85
CA ILE A 89 -7.60 19.01 -13.12
C ILE A 89 -7.30 20.53 -13.11
N ILE A 90 -7.30 21.15 -11.92
CA ILE A 90 -6.96 22.57 -11.75
C ILE A 90 -5.53 22.67 -11.22
N PRO A 91 -4.52 22.97 -12.06
CA PRO A 91 -3.13 23.06 -11.61
C PRO A 91 -2.96 24.10 -10.51
N GLY A 92 -2.16 23.79 -9.50
CA GLY A 92 -1.91 24.63 -8.32
C GLY A 92 -2.94 24.47 -7.21
N VAL A 93 -4.23 24.59 -7.48
CA VAL A 93 -5.29 24.40 -6.45
C VAL A 93 -5.50 22.92 -6.17
N GLY A 94 -5.54 22.10 -7.23
CA GLY A 94 -5.67 20.66 -7.14
C GLY A 94 -4.54 20.04 -6.35
N ASP A 95 -3.30 20.39 -6.68
CA ASP A 95 -2.10 19.85 -6.03
C ASP A 95 -2.07 20.16 -4.52
N VAL A 96 -2.51 21.36 -4.12
CA VAL A 96 -2.58 21.73 -2.70
C VAL A 96 -3.66 20.93 -1.95
N ILE A 97 -4.83 20.74 -2.55
CA ILE A 97 -5.90 19.94 -1.95
C ILE A 97 -5.48 18.48 -1.85
N ASP A 98 -4.80 17.95 -2.87
CA ASP A 98 -4.34 16.57 -2.89
C ASP A 98 -3.24 16.32 -1.85
N ALA A 99 -2.25 17.22 -1.77
CA ALA A 99 -1.24 17.20 -0.71
C ALA A 99 -1.87 17.29 0.69
N PHE A 100 -2.94 18.09 0.85
CA PHE A 100 -3.68 18.18 2.11
C PHE A 100 -4.41 16.87 2.45
N MET A 101 -5.04 16.21 1.46
CA MET A 101 -5.64 14.89 1.64
C MET A 101 -4.59 13.85 2.04
N ALA A 102 -3.43 13.87 1.38
CA ALA A 102 -2.33 12.96 1.68
C ALA A 102 -1.75 13.20 3.10
N PHE A 103 -1.69 14.45 3.54
CA PHE A 103 -1.33 14.79 4.91
C PHE A 103 -2.32 14.22 5.93
N ILE A 104 -3.63 14.26 5.67
CA ILE A 104 -4.64 13.64 6.56
C ILE A 104 -4.43 12.12 6.66
N VAL A 105 -4.06 11.46 5.56
CA VAL A 105 -3.74 10.02 5.56
C VAL A 105 -2.51 9.78 6.44
N LEU A 106 -1.42 10.53 6.25
CA LEU A 106 -0.21 10.44 7.06
C LEU A 106 -0.49 10.69 8.55
N HIS A 107 -1.26 11.72 8.88
CA HIS A 107 -1.65 12.02 10.26
C HIS A 107 -2.39 10.84 10.89
N THR A 108 -3.22 10.13 10.12
CA THR A 108 -3.92 8.94 10.58
C THR A 108 -2.98 7.76 10.79
N CYS A 109 -1.95 7.61 9.95
CA CYS A 109 -0.89 6.62 10.18
C CYS A 109 -0.15 6.87 11.50
N CYS A 110 0.04 8.12 11.90
CA CYS A 110 0.70 8.47 13.16
C CYS A 110 -0.15 8.20 14.41
N GLN A 111 -1.45 7.89 14.28
CA GLN A 111 -2.34 7.59 15.42
C GLN A 111 -2.23 6.16 15.95
N ILE A 112 -1.35 5.33 15.39
CA ILE A 112 -1.13 3.96 15.87
C ILE A 112 -0.56 3.95 17.29
N GLU A 113 -0.82 2.88 18.03
CA GLU A 113 -0.27 2.69 19.38
C GLU A 113 1.27 2.63 19.33
N GLY A 114 1.93 3.34 20.23
CA GLY A 114 3.40 3.41 20.25
C GLY A 114 4.02 4.31 19.18
N GLY A 115 3.20 4.90 18.30
CA GLY A 115 3.64 5.83 17.27
C GLY A 115 4.42 5.19 16.14
N LEU A 116 4.57 5.95 15.05
CA LEU A 116 5.39 5.56 13.91
C LEU A 116 6.84 5.98 14.15
N PRO A 117 7.85 5.17 13.84
CA PRO A 117 9.23 5.59 13.98
C PRO A 117 9.59 6.66 12.94
N LEU A 118 10.51 7.56 13.28
CA LEU A 118 10.80 8.77 12.49
C LEU A 118 11.27 8.47 11.07
N ASP A 119 11.97 7.37 10.87
CA ASP A 119 12.42 6.89 9.57
C ASP A 119 11.23 6.53 8.65
N VAL A 120 10.20 5.88 9.19
CA VAL A 120 8.98 5.54 8.45
C VAL A 120 8.16 6.79 8.17
N GLN A 121 8.03 7.71 9.13
CA GLN A 121 7.34 8.99 8.91
C GLN A 121 8.00 9.81 7.81
N LEU A 122 9.34 9.91 7.83
CA LEU A 122 10.09 10.67 6.85
C LEU A 122 9.91 10.09 5.45
N LYS A 123 9.89 8.76 5.30
CA LYS A 123 9.57 8.10 4.03
C LYS A 123 8.18 8.47 3.53
N MET A 124 7.17 8.48 4.40
CA MET A 124 5.81 8.87 4.01
C MET A 124 5.75 10.33 3.55
N TRP A 125 6.46 11.22 4.25
CA TRP A 125 6.60 12.62 3.86
C TRP A 125 7.28 12.79 2.50
N ILE A 126 8.35 12.05 2.26
CA ILE A 126 9.06 12.08 0.97
C ILE A 126 8.14 11.62 -0.16
N ASN A 127 7.31 10.59 0.07
CA ASN A 127 6.33 10.15 -0.92
C ASN A 127 5.34 11.26 -1.28
N ILE A 128 4.77 11.94 -0.28
CA ILE A 128 3.81 13.05 -0.50
C ILE A 128 4.49 14.23 -1.21
N LEU A 129 5.72 14.59 -0.79
CA LEU A 129 6.45 15.69 -1.40
C LEU A 129 6.79 15.38 -2.87
N PHE A 130 7.18 14.14 -3.15
CA PHE A 130 7.50 13.71 -4.51
C PHE A 130 6.27 13.78 -5.41
N ASP A 131 5.14 13.25 -4.94
CA ASP A 131 3.83 13.27 -5.61
C ASP A 131 3.39 14.71 -5.92
N PHE A 132 3.47 15.61 -4.94
CA PHE A 132 3.19 17.04 -5.14
C PHE A 132 4.10 17.70 -6.19
N VAL A 133 5.42 17.45 -6.16
CA VAL A 133 6.37 18.02 -7.13
C VAL A 133 6.14 17.46 -8.54
N VAL A 134 5.79 16.18 -8.63
CA VAL A 134 5.47 15.50 -9.90
C VAL A 134 4.15 16.04 -10.46
N GLY A 135 3.12 16.21 -9.63
CA GLY A 135 1.81 16.77 -10.01
C GLY A 135 1.90 18.20 -10.56
N LEU A 136 2.83 19.01 -10.04
CA LEU A 136 3.10 20.35 -10.55
C LEU A 136 3.76 20.38 -11.95
N THR A 137 4.29 19.25 -12.44
CA THR A 137 5.02 19.18 -13.71
C THR A 137 4.12 18.62 -14.82
N PRO A 138 3.55 19.45 -15.72
CA PRO A 138 2.73 18.95 -16.82
C PRO A 138 3.52 18.05 -17.77
N PHE A 139 2.84 17.12 -18.46
CA PHE A 139 3.36 16.13 -19.43
C PHE A 139 4.20 14.97 -18.86
N VAL A 140 5.17 15.23 -17.99
CA VAL A 140 5.98 14.17 -17.35
C VAL A 140 5.28 13.64 -16.09
N GLY A 141 4.51 14.51 -15.42
CA GLY A 141 3.73 14.19 -14.22
C GLY A 141 2.72 13.08 -14.43
N ASP A 142 1.92 13.13 -15.49
CA ASP A 142 0.77 12.23 -15.69
C ASP A 142 1.14 10.73 -15.72
N ILE A 143 2.31 10.38 -16.25
CA ILE A 143 2.78 8.99 -16.32
C ILE A 143 3.42 8.57 -14.99
N ILE A 144 4.16 9.47 -14.34
CA ILE A 144 4.85 9.17 -13.08
C ILE A 144 3.85 9.13 -11.92
N ASP A 145 2.90 10.06 -11.85
CA ASP A 145 1.82 10.14 -10.86
C ASP A 145 0.94 8.88 -10.87
N ALA A 146 0.53 8.45 -12.07
CA ALA A 146 -0.23 7.23 -12.28
C ALA A 146 0.43 5.97 -11.68
N VAL A 147 1.76 5.92 -11.70
CA VAL A 147 2.59 4.82 -11.20
C VAL A 147 2.97 5.04 -9.73
N PHE A 148 3.15 6.28 -9.28
CA PHE A 148 3.73 6.58 -7.97
C PHE A 148 2.75 7.25 -7.03
N ARG A 149 1.69 6.52 -6.62
CA ARG A 149 0.66 7.08 -5.71
C ARG A 149 1.16 7.20 -4.28
N ALA A 150 1.26 8.42 -3.75
CA ALA A 150 1.74 8.64 -2.38
C ALA A 150 0.89 7.93 -1.32
N ASN A 151 -0.45 8.02 -1.38
CA ASN A 151 -1.32 7.49 -0.32
C ASN A 151 -1.26 5.97 -0.24
N THR A 152 -1.30 5.29 -1.39
CA THR A 152 -1.14 3.84 -1.48
C THR A 152 0.22 3.38 -0.98
N ASN A 153 1.31 4.07 -1.39
CA ASN A 153 2.65 3.76 -0.89
C ASN A 153 2.76 3.93 0.64
N ASN A 154 2.14 4.97 1.18
CA ASN A 154 2.09 5.21 2.63
C ASN A 154 1.29 4.12 3.36
N ALA A 155 0.17 3.66 2.78
CA ALA A 155 -0.60 2.56 3.35
C ALA A 155 0.20 1.24 3.37
N ILE A 156 0.94 0.94 2.31
CA ILE A 156 1.81 -0.25 2.21
C ILE A 156 2.96 -0.16 3.24
N LEU A 157 3.57 1.03 3.38
CA LEU A 157 4.63 1.24 4.35
C LEU A 157 4.13 1.06 5.80
N LEU A 158 2.93 1.57 6.10
CA LEU A 158 2.27 1.36 7.39
C LEU A 158 2.01 -0.12 7.64
N GLU A 159 1.44 -0.83 6.66
CA GLU A 159 1.17 -2.27 6.76
C GLU A 159 2.45 -3.07 7.05
N LYS A 160 3.54 -2.77 6.34
CA LYS A 160 4.83 -3.42 6.56
C LYS A 160 5.35 -3.19 7.98
N HIS A 161 5.24 -1.96 8.49
CA HIS A 161 5.64 -1.63 9.85
C HIS A 161 4.78 -2.37 10.89
N LEU A 162 3.46 -2.36 10.71
CA LEU A 162 2.52 -3.05 11.59
C LEU A 162 2.72 -4.56 11.56
N ARG A 163 3.00 -5.18 10.41
CA ARG A 163 3.32 -6.60 10.31
C ARG A 163 4.55 -6.96 11.15
N GLN A 164 5.60 -6.14 11.11
CA GLN A 164 6.78 -6.33 11.96
C GLN A 164 6.46 -6.15 13.45
N LYS A 165 5.63 -5.16 13.79
CA LYS A 165 5.17 -4.94 15.17
C LYS A 165 4.36 -6.13 15.69
N GLY A 166 3.42 -6.63 14.90
CA GLY A 166 2.59 -7.79 15.22
C GLY A 166 3.39 -9.08 15.38
N ALA A 167 4.37 -9.32 14.51
CA ALA A 167 5.28 -10.47 14.62
C ALA A 167 6.06 -10.44 15.95
N LYS A 168 6.65 -9.29 16.31
CA LYS A 168 7.35 -9.10 17.59
C LYS A 168 6.42 -9.29 18.79
N ALA A 169 5.17 -8.82 18.70
CA ALA A 169 4.18 -8.99 19.75
C ALA A 169 3.80 -10.46 19.96
N LEU A 170 3.68 -11.25 18.88
CA LEU A 170 3.43 -12.69 18.95
C LEU A 170 4.61 -13.44 19.58
N GLU A 171 5.83 -13.13 19.14
CA GLU A 171 7.07 -13.68 19.70
C GLU A 171 7.18 -13.42 21.20
N ALA A 172 6.89 -12.18 21.64
CA ALA A 172 6.89 -11.81 23.06
C ALA A 172 5.83 -12.57 23.88
N GLN A 173 4.73 -12.99 23.26
CA GLN A 173 3.70 -13.83 23.87
C GLN A 173 4.04 -15.34 23.82
N GLY A 174 5.21 -15.72 23.28
CA GLY A 174 5.59 -17.12 23.06
C GLY A 174 4.75 -17.82 21.99
N ARG A 175 3.99 -17.07 21.19
CA ARG A 175 3.21 -17.59 20.06
C ARG A 175 4.03 -17.42 18.79
N GLN A 176 4.18 -18.49 18.01
CA GLN A 176 4.77 -18.35 16.68
C GLN A 176 3.76 -17.65 15.77
N ALA A 177 4.26 -16.73 14.94
CA ALA A 177 3.46 -16.20 13.85
C ALA A 177 2.92 -17.38 13.02
N PRO A 178 1.65 -17.35 12.59
CA PRO A 178 1.12 -18.43 11.77
C PRO A 178 2.03 -18.62 10.55
N ALA A 179 2.31 -19.88 10.20
CA ALA A 179 3.19 -20.21 9.07
C ALA A 179 2.73 -19.56 7.74
N ILE A 180 1.43 -19.23 7.66
CA ILE A 180 0.80 -18.51 6.57
C ILE A 180 0.16 -17.25 7.16
N ASP A 181 0.64 -16.08 6.73
CA ASP A 181 0.01 -14.79 7.07
C ASP A 181 -1.25 -14.62 6.20
N PRO A 182 -2.47 -14.56 6.79
CA PRO A 182 -3.71 -14.37 6.05
C PRO A 182 -3.79 -13.05 5.26
N SER A 183 -2.90 -12.12 5.57
CA SER A 183 -2.78 -10.79 4.95
C SER A 183 -1.77 -10.76 3.79
N ASP A 184 -1.10 -11.87 3.50
CA ASP A 184 -0.04 -11.99 2.49
C ASP A 184 -0.42 -13.04 1.41
N PRO A 185 -1.19 -12.64 0.37
CA PRO A 185 -1.64 -13.51 -0.72
C PRO A 185 -0.51 -14.26 -1.41
N ASP A 186 0.57 -13.54 -1.71
CA ASP A 186 1.62 -14.03 -2.59
C ASP A 186 2.35 -15.20 -1.95
N LYS A 187 2.46 -15.20 -0.62
CA LYS A 187 2.97 -16.36 0.11
C LYS A 187 2.02 -17.55 0.02
N TYR A 188 0.71 -17.34 0.16
CA TYR A 188 -0.26 -18.44 0.06
C TYR A 188 -0.22 -19.09 -1.33
N ASP A 189 -0.29 -18.28 -2.39
CA ASP A 189 -0.30 -18.77 -3.76
C ASP A 189 1.05 -19.39 -4.16
N ARG A 190 2.18 -18.85 -3.64
CA ARG A 190 3.51 -19.45 -3.83
C ARG A 190 3.62 -20.81 -3.14
N ILE A 191 3.19 -20.92 -1.88
CA ILE A 191 3.22 -22.17 -1.12
C ILE A 191 2.35 -23.24 -1.78
N LEU A 192 1.16 -22.87 -2.28
CA LEU A 192 0.32 -23.80 -3.05
C LEU A 192 1.04 -24.30 -4.32
N ARG A 193 1.65 -23.39 -5.08
CA ARG A 193 2.41 -23.76 -6.30
C ARG A 193 3.62 -24.65 -5.98
N GLU A 194 4.37 -24.34 -4.92
CA GLU A 194 5.52 -25.13 -4.48
C GLU A 194 5.08 -26.52 -4.00
N GLY A 195 3.95 -26.61 -3.27
CA GLY A 195 3.37 -27.88 -2.85
C GLY A 195 2.90 -28.77 -4.01
N GLU A 196 2.35 -28.17 -5.08
CA GLU A 196 1.99 -28.86 -6.32
C GLU A 196 3.20 -29.40 -7.10
N VAL A 197 4.34 -28.70 -7.05
CA VAL A 197 5.58 -29.14 -7.69
C VAL A 197 6.22 -30.30 -6.93
N GLN A 198 6.12 -30.31 -5.60
CA GLN A 198 6.70 -31.37 -4.74
C GLN A 198 5.92 -32.69 -4.77
N THR A 199 4.64 -32.67 -5.19
CA THR A 199 3.77 -33.85 -5.28
C THR A 199 3.74 -34.50 -6.68
N ARG A 200 4.49 -33.96 -7.65
CA ARG A 200 4.70 -34.55 -8.98
C ARG A 200 6.08 -35.20 -9.08
#